data_AF-A0A519JUP0-F1
#
_entry.id   AF-A0A519JUP0-F1
#
_cell.length_a   1.000
_cell.length_b   1.000
_cell.length_c   1.000
_cell.angle_alpha   90.00
_cell.angle_beta   90.00
_cell.angle_gamma   90.00
#
_symmetry.space_group_name_H-M   'P 1'
#
loop_
_entity.id
_entity.type
_entity.pdbx_description
1 polymer ?
#
loop_
_entity_poly.entity_id
_entity_poly.type
_entity_poly.pdbx_seq_one_letter_code
_entity_poly.pdbx_strand_id
1 'polypeptide(L)'
;MRIILSSIVLLAAGLATAQTQKDTLKPKEKEIEAVTLVVRKPTVESKVDRTVFNVANSSILAGNTNWDVLRMTPLVSIDNNDAIKAEGESVTVYINDRKSVFTGKELKEYLATIPADNLMKIEVITSPSSRYESAGSVINIVLKKRDDEGMKGSITFNNRQNTKNSQYTNANLNYHRKKITQTLVGSYSDNTWVQRNSIT
;
A
#
# COMPACT_ATOMS: atom_id res chain seq x y z
N MET A 1 -23.92 6.79 67.90
CA MET A 1 -23.72 7.33 66.55
C MET A 1 -23.25 6.19 65.66
N ARG A 2 -24.10 5.77 64.70
CA ARG A 2 -23.84 5.13 63.38
C ARG A 2 -22.64 4.16 63.30
N ILE A 3 -22.79 2.87 62.97
CA ILE A 3 -23.09 2.36 61.62
C ILE A 3 -23.64 0.92 61.76
N ILE A 4 -24.92 0.71 61.47
CA ILE A 4 -25.53 -0.59 61.17
C ILE A 4 -26.07 -0.45 59.74
N LEU A 5 -25.25 -0.70 58.73
CA LEU A 5 -25.64 -0.55 57.32
C LEU A 5 -25.03 -1.60 56.38
N SER A 6 -24.22 -2.53 56.90
CA SER A 6 -23.56 -3.57 56.08
C SER A 6 -24.27 -4.92 56.04
N SER A 7 -25.34 -5.13 56.82
CA SER A 7 -26.06 -6.42 56.91
C SER A 7 -27.43 -6.46 56.23
N ILE A 8 -27.91 -5.34 55.65
CA ILE A 8 -29.22 -5.29 54.95
C ILE A 8 -29.07 -5.44 53.43
N VAL A 9 -27.88 -5.25 52.86
CA VAL A 9 -27.68 -5.44 51.41
C VAL A 9 -27.54 -6.93 51.04
N LEU A 10 -27.21 -7.80 52.01
CA LEU A 10 -27.07 -9.24 51.76
C LEU A 10 -28.39 -10.03 51.84
N LEU A 11 -29.48 -9.41 52.31
CA LEU A 11 -30.80 -10.07 52.49
C LEU A 11 -31.81 -9.75 51.36
N ALA A 12 -31.43 -8.95 50.36
CA ALA A 12 -32.22 -8.75 49.15
C ALA A 12 -31.94 -9.79 48.04
N ALA A 13 -31.08 -10.78 48.31
CA ALA A 13 -30.62 -11.77 47.34
C ALA A 13 -31.51 -13.03 47.21
N GLY A 14 -32.65 -13.11 47.91
CA GLY A 14 -33.39 -14.37 48.08
C GLY A 14 -34.74 -14.55 47.38
N LEU A 15 -35.29 -13.55 46.68
CA LEU A 15 -36.71 -13.58 46.25
C LEU A 15 -36.98 -13.30 44.77
N ALA A 16 -35.97 -13.32 43.91
CA ALA A 16 -36.15 -13.12 42.47
C ALA A 16 -35.96 -14.40 41.63
N THR A 17 -36.04 -15.59 42.23
CA THR A 17 -36.14 -16.86 41.48
C THR A 17 -37.61 -17.21 41.25
N ALA A 18 -38.30 -16.43 40.43
CA ALA A 18 -39.56 -16.83 39.81
C ALA A 18 -39.33 -16.97 38.30
N GLN A 19 -39.44 -18.21 37.82
CA GLN A 19 -39.22 -18.60 36.44
C GLN A 19 -40.00 -17.73 35.45
N THR A 20 -39.28 -17.15 34.49
CA THR A 20 -39.73 -17.12 33.10
C THR A 20 -38.56 -17.54 32.24
N GLN A 21 -38.47 -18.84 31.97
CA GLN A 21 -37.58 -19.37 30.95
C GLN A 21 -38.10 -18.86 29.59
N LYS A 22 -37.63 -17.70 29.14
CA LYS A 22 -37.74 -17.31 27.75
C LYS A 22 -36.87 -18.28 26.96
N ASP A 23 -37.53 -19.24 26.33
CA ASP A 23 -36.92 -20.13 25.34
C ASP A 23 -36.33 -19.26 24.24
N THR A 24 -35.04 -18.96 24.39
CA THR A 24 -34.24 -18.21 23.43
C THR A 24 -33.37 -19.23 22.73
N LEU A 25 -34.00 -20.04 21.89
CA LEU A 25 -33.34 -20.63 20.75
C LEU A 25 -32.83 -19.46 19.90
N LYS A 26 -31.64 -18.97 20.23
CA LYS A 26 -30.87 -18.14 19.30
C LYS A 26 -30.75 -19.00 18.05
N PRO A 27 -31.34 -18.62 16.90
CA PRO A 27 -31.05 -19.33 15.67
C PRO A 27 -29.53 -19.22 15.51
N LYS A 28 -28.84 -20.35 15.61
CA LYS A 28 -27.43 -20.44 15.27
C LYS A 28 -27.39 -20.38 13.76
N GLU A 29 -27.60 -19.17 13.23
CA GLU A 29 -27.33 -18.85 11.83
C GLU A 29 -25.86 -19.20 11.63
N LYS A 30 -25.65 -20.33 10.98
CA LYS A 30 -24.34 -20.83 10.61
C LYS A 30 -23.89 -19.88 9.51
N GLU A 31 -23.23 -18.80 9.91
CA GLU A 31 -22.60 -17.86 8.99
C GLU A 31 -21.62 -18.69 8.15
N ILE A 32 -22.01 -18.88 6.89
CA ILE A 32 -21.29 -19.72 5.96
C ILE A 32 -20.00 -18.95 5.65
N GLU A 33 -18.85 -19.48 6.03
CA GLU A 33 -17.56 -18.88 5.68
C GLU A 33 -17.53 -18.70 4.16
N ALA A 34 -17.51 -17.43 3.74
CA ALA A 34 -17.50 -17.08 2.33
C ALA A 34 -16.23 -17.66 1.68
N VAL A 35 -16.41 -18.63 0.80
CA VAL A 35 -15.32 -19.18 -0.01
C VAL A 35 -14.82 -18.06 -0.93
N THR A 36 -13.67 -17.49 -0.59
CA THR A 36 -13.01 -16.47 -1.38
C THR A 36 -12.29 -17.14 -2.55
N LEU A 37 -12.94 -17.19 -3.70
CA LEU A 37 -12.32 -17.63 -4.95
C LEU A 37 -11.27 -16.60 -5.39
N VAL A 38 -10.00 -16.86 -5.08
CA VAL A 38 -8.87 -16.05 -5.56
C VAL A 38 -8.57 -16.47 -7.00
N VAL A 39 -9.29 -15.91 -7.97
CA VAL A 39 -9.01 -16.13 -9.38
C VAL A 39 -7.72 -15.37 -9.74
N ARG A 40 -6.67 -16.11 -10.13
CA ARG A 40 -5.45 -15.51 -10.67
C ARG A 40 -5.73 -15.01 -12.08
N LYS A 41 -5.39 -13.75 -12.35
CA LYS A 41 -5.52 -13.18 -13.69
C LYS A 41 -4.52 -13.85 -14.65
N PRO A 42 -4.89 -14.08 -15.93
CA PRO A 42 -3.97 -14.60 -16.92
C PRO A 42 -2.80 -13.64 -17.13
N THR A 43 -1.58 -14.17 -17.25
CA THR A 43 -0.35 -13.39 -17.40
C THR A 43 -0.36 -12.53 -18.66
N VAL A 44 -0.88 -13.06 -19.77
CA VAL A 44 -1.10 -12.31 -21.01
C VAL A 44 -2.57 -12.47 -21.41
N GLU A 45 -3.23 -11.37 -21.70
CA GLU A 45 -4.61 -11.32 -22.15
C GLU A 45 -4.66 -10.51 -23.46
N SER A 46 -5.14 -11.13 -24.54
CA SER A 46 -5.36 -10.45 -25.81
C SER A 46 -6.79 -9.94 -25.87
N LYS A 47 -6.96 -8.64 -26.13
CA LYS A 47 -8.24 -7.98 -26.38
C LYS A 47 -8.25 -7.44 -27.80
N VAL A 48 -9.44 -7.06 -28.26
CA VAL A 48 -9.64 -6.54 -29.62
C VAL A 48 -8.79 -5.29 -29.89
N ASP A 49 -8.62 -4.42 -28.89
CA ASP A 49 -7.92 -3.14 -29.01
C ASP A 49 -6.50 -3.14 -28.41
N ARG A 50 -6.19 -4.13 -27.55
CA ARG A 50 -4.95 -4.14 -26.77
C ARG A 50 -4.51 -5.52 -26.32
N THR A 51 -3.20 -5.69 -26.13
CA THR A 51 -2.62 -6.82 -25.39
C THR A 51 -2.28 -6.36 -23.97
N VAL A 52 -2.77 -7.07 -22.96
CA VAL A 52 -2.53 -6.77 -21.54
C VAL A 52 -1.58 -7.81 -20.97
N PHE A 53 -0.42 -7.35 -20.54
CA PHE A 53 0.54 -8.15 -19.78
C PHE A 53 0.34 -7.91 -18.29
N ASN A 54 -0.36 -8.84 -17.63
CA ASN A 54 -0.60 -8.81 -16.20
C ASN A 54 0.60 -9.42 -15.46
N VAL A 55 1.32 -8.56 -14.73
CA VAL A 55 2.53 -8.96 -13.98
C VAL A 55 2.36 -8.85 -12.47
N ALA A 56 1.23 -8.30 -12.01
CA ALA A 56 0.91 -8.21 -10.58
C ALA A 56 1.06 -9.58 -9.89
N ASN A 57 1.89 -9.62 -8.84
CA ASN A 57 2.19 -10.83 -8.06
C ASN A 57 2.90 -11.94 -8.85
N SER A 58 3.54 -11.61 -9.98
CA SER A 58 4.40 -12.53 -10.72
C SER A 58 5.83 -12.53 -10.16
N SER A 59 6.52 -13.67 -10.28
CA SER A 59 7.96 -13.77 -9.96
C SER A 59 8.83 -12.88 -10.85
N ILE A 60 8.32 -12.46 -12.01
CA ILE A 60 9.00 -11.52 -12.92
C ILE A 60 9.29 -10.17 -12.25
N LEU A 61 8.50 -9.75 -11.26
CA LEU A 61 8.72 -8.47 -10.59
C LEU A 61 9.92 -8.49 -9.63
N ALA A 62 10.26 -9.64 -9.06
CA ALA A 62 11.26 -9.73 -8.01
C ALA A 62 12.66 -9.39 -8.55
N GLY A 63 13.25 -8.33 -8.01
CA GLY A 63 14.61 -7.87 -8.37
C GLY A 63 14.71 -7.11 -9.69
N ASN A 64 13.59 -6.86 -10.38
CA ASN A 64 13.55 -6.13 -11.65
C ASN A 64 13.03 -4.69 -11.47
N THR A 65 13.29 -3.84 -12.45
CA THR A 65 12.70 -2.50 -12.57
C THR A 65 11.54 -2.49 -13.57
N ASN A 66 10.73 -1.41 -13.58
CA ASN A 66 9.68 -1.29 -14.59
C ASN A 66 10.23 -1.31 -16.02
N TRP A 67 11.45 -0.82 -16.24
CA TRP A 67 12.11 -0.86 -17.54
C TRP A 67 12.40 -2.30 -17.97
N ASP A 68 12.89 -3.14 -17.06
CA ASP A 68 13.21 -4.54 -17.35
C ASP A 68 11.95 -5.33 -17.71
N VAL A 69 10.86 -5.11 -16.97
CA VAL A 69 9.58 -5.77 -17.26
C VAL A 69 8.97 -5.27 -18.57
N LEU A 70 9.17 -3.99 -18.92
CA LEU A 70 8.76 -3.45 -20.21
C LEU A 70 9.47 -4.14 -21.38
N ARG A 71 10.76 -4.47 -21.24
CA ARG A 71 11.52 -5.22 -22.26
C ARG A 71 11.03 -6.65 -22.43
N MET A 72 10.45 -7.24 -21.40
CA MET A 72 9.87 -8.59 -21.43
C MET A 72 8.42 -8.58 -21.92
N THR A 73 7.83 -7.41 -22.14
CA THR A 73 6.43 -7.29 -22.56
C THR A 73 6.26 -7.76 -24.01
N PRO A 74 5.29 -8.64 -24.29
CA PRO A 74 5.00 -9.05 -25.66
C PRO A 74 4.68 -7.86 -26.57
N LEU A 75 5.03 -7.97 -27.86
CA LEU A 75 4.83 -6.93 -28.89
C LEU A 75 5.65 -5.66 -28.70
N VAL A 76 6.39 -5.53 -27.61
CA VAL A 76 7.28 -4.39 -27.34
C VAL A 76 8.70 -4.75 -27.78
N SER A 77 9.35 -3.82 -28.47
CA SER A 77 10.76 -3.88 -28.81
C SER A 77 11.42 -2.55 -28.43
N ILE A 78 12.70 -2.60 -28.10
CA ILE A 78 13.48 -1.41 -27.75
C ILE A 78 14.71 -1.42 -28.63
N ASP A 79 14.96 -0.31 -29.31
CA ASP A 79 16.13 -0.16 -30.17
C ASP A 79 17.40 0.23 -29.39
N ASN A 80 18.51 0.35 -30.09
CA ASN A 80 19.81 0.70 -29.50
C ASN A 80 19.85 2.12 -28.90
N ASN A 81 18.89 2.98 -29.26
CA ASN A 81 18.77 4.35 -28.73
C ASN A 81 17.77 4.42 -27.56
N ASP A 82 17.40 3.26 -26.99
CA ASP A 82 16.40 3.13 -25.94
C ASP A 82 15.00 3.64 -26.37
N ALA A 83 14.73 3.76 -27.67
CA ALA A 83 13.41 4.12 -28.16
C ALA A 83 12.52 2.87 -28.22
N ILE A 84 11.32 3.02 -27.66
CA ILE A 84 10.36 1.92 -27.55
C ILE A 84 9.50 1.89 -28.81
N LYS A 85 9.28 0.69 -29.32
CA LYS A 85 8.39 0.41 -30.45
C LYS A 85 7.42 -0.70 -30.07
N ALA A 86 6.21 -0.64 -30.59
CA ALA A 86 5.25 -1.73 -30.53
C ALA A 86 4.92 -2.17 -31.95
N GLU A 87 5.03 -3.46 -32.23
CA GLU A 87 4.79 -4.04 -33.56
C GLU A 87 5.61 -3.35 -34.69
N GLY A 88 6.76 -2.76 -34.35
CA GLY A 88 7.64 -2.06 -35.29
C GLY A 88 7.34 -0.56 -35.46
N GLU A 89 6.24 -0.06 -34.92
CA GLU A 89 5.86 1.36 -34.97
C GLU A 89 6.32 2.13 -33.73
N SER A 90 6.53 3.44 -33.91
CA SER A 90 6.80 4.36 -32.79
C SER A 90 5.59 4.46 -31.88
N VAL A 91 5.83 4.45 -30.57
CA VAL A 91 4.75 4.46 -29.57
C VAL A 91 4.70 5.72 -28.75
N THR A 92 3.51 6.05 -28.28
CA THR A 92 3.34 7.03 -27.20
C THR A 92 3.16 6.31 -25.87
N VAL A 93 3.97 6.68 -24.89
CA VAL A 93 3.95 6.04 -23.57
C VAL A 93 3.04 6.82 -22.61
N TYR A 94 2.21 6.08 -21.90
CA TYR A 94 1.33 6.54 -20.85
C TYR A 94 1.70 5.84 -19.54
N ILE A 95 1.60 6.56 -18.43
CA ILE A 95 1.76 6.02 -17.09
C ILE A 95 0.48 6.32 -16.32
N ASN A 96 -0.23 5.28 -15.89
CA ASN A 96 -1.55 5.40 -15.27
C ASN A 96 -2.51 6.27 -16.09
N ASP A 97 -2.64 5.99 -17.38
CA ASP A 97 -3.49 6.73 -18.33
C ASP A 97 -3.14 8.23 -18.50
N ARG A 98 -1.95 8.67 -18.06
CA ARG A 98 -1.43 10.02 -18.34
C ARG A 98 -0.27 9.94 -19.30
N LYS A 99 -0.28 10.80 -20.33
CA LYS A 99 0.78 10.89 -21.34
C LYS A 99 2.11 11.20 -20.65
N SER A 100 3.12 10.37 -20.89
CA SER A 100 4.47 10.60 -20.40
C SER A 100 5.08 11.79 -21.14
N VAL A 101 5.79 12.65 -20.41
CA VAL A 101 6.63 13.69 -21.01
C VAL A 101 8.01 13.16 -21.40
N PHE A 102 8.45 12.07 -20.77
CA PHE A 102 9.74 11.44 -21.01
C PHE A 102 9.70 10.57 -22.26
N THR A 103 10.79 10.58 -23.01
CA THR A 103 10.98 9.76 -24.22
C THR A 103 12.37 9.13 -24.22
N GLY A 104 12.51 8.00 -24.92
CA GLY A 104 13.78 7.30 -25.10
C GLY A 104 14.55 7.09 -23.80
N LYS A 105 15.76 7.64 -23.73
CA LYS A 105 16.68 7.53 -22.58
C LYS A 105 16.11 8.10 -21.28
N GLU A 106 15.43 9.24 -21.30
CA GLU A 106 14.85 9.82 -20.08
C GLU A 106 13.77 8.91 -19.49
N LEU A 107 12.98 8.29 -20.37
CA LEU A 107 11.94 7.36 -19.94
C LEU A 107 12.57 6.09 -19.33
N LYS A 108 13.65 5.59 -19.91
CA LYS A 108 14.42 4.48 -19.33
C LYS A 108 14.93 4.81 -17.95
N GLU A 109 15.61 5.94 -17.79
CA GLU A 109 16.13 6.37 -16.49
C GLU A 109 15.01 6.50 -15.47
N TYR A 110 13.89 7.11 -15.85
CA TYR A 110 12.71 7.24 -15.00
C TYR A 110 12.13 5.87 -14.59
N LEU A 111 11.86 4.98 -15.55
CA LEU A 111 11.28 3.67 -15.28
C LEU A 111 12.23 2.74 -14.52
N ALA A 112 13.54 2.90 -14.70
CA ALA A 112 14.57 2.18 -13.94
C ALA A 112 14.60 2.59 -12.46
N THR A 113 14.19 3.83 -12.13
CA THR A 113 14.10 4.26 -10.72
C THR A 113 12.93 3.63 -9.96
N ILE A 114 11.95 3.06 -10.67
CA ILE A 114 10.75 2.49 -10.06
C ILE A 114 10.89 0.97 -9.99
N PRO A 115 10.85 0.39 -8.78
CA PRO A 115 10.84 -1.07 -8.61
C PRO A 115 9.64 -1.70 -9.31
N ALA A 116 9.86 -2.83 -9.98
CA ALA A 116 8.81 -3.58 -10.68
C ALA A 116 7.69 -4.05 -9.73
N ASP A 117 7.95 -4.17 -8.43
CA ASP A 117 6.93 -4.46 -7.42
C ASP A 117 5.76 -3.46 -7.43
N ASN A 118 5.98 -2.24 -7.91
CA ASN A 118 4.94 -1.23 -8.07
C ASN A 118 4.17 -1.36 -9.40
N LEU A 119 4.48 -2.32 -10.25
CA LEU A 119 3.81 -2.54 -11.53
C LEU A 119 2.61 -3.47 -11.36
N MET A 120 1.46 -3.11 -11.97
CA MET A 120 0.30 -4.00 -12.04
C MET A 120 0.24 -4.73 -13.37
N LYS A 121 0.30 -3.96 -14.46
CA LYS A 121 0.17 -4.45 -15.82
C LYS A 121 0.77 -3.45 -16.81
N ILE A 122 1.16 -3.96 -17.97
CA ILE A 122 1.53 -3.15 -19.14
C ILE A 122 0.51 -3.46 -20.23
N GLU A 123 -0.07 -2.42 -20.82
CA GLU A 123 -1.04 -2.55 -21.91
C GLU A 123 -0.40 -2.02 -23.19
N VAL A 124 -0.34 -2.87 -24.21
CA VAL A 124 0.06 -2.50 -25.58
C VAL A 124 -1.21 -2.31 -26.37
N ILE A 125 -1.57 -1.07 -26.65
CA ILE A 125 -2.81 -0.66 -27.30
C ILE A 125 -2.47 -0.35 -28.75
N THR A 126 -2.85 -1.25 -29.65
CA THR A 126 -2.59 -1.14 -31.09
C THR A 126 -3.63 -0.25 -31.77
N SER A 127 -4.85 -0.20 -31.23
CA SER A 127 -5.94 0.65 -31.70
C SER A 127 -6.39 1.62 -30.59
N PRO A 128 -5.70 2.76 -30.41
CA PRO A 128 -6.03 3.70 -29.35
C PRO A 128 -7.41 4.33 -29.57
N SER A 129 -8.26 4.28 -28.54
CA SER A 129 -9.50 5.06 -28.48
C SER A 129 -9.20 6.57 -28.37
N SER A 130 -10.22 7.42 -28.57
CA SER A 130 -10.14 8.88 -28.37
C SER A 130 -9.63 9.35 -27.00
N ARG A 131 -9.55 8.46 -26.01
CA ARG A 131 -8.92 8.72 -24.70
C ARG A 131 -7.41 8.96 -24.78
N TYR A 132 -6.73 8.41 -25.80
CA TYR A 132 -5.29 8.54 -25.99
C TYR A 132 -4.99 9.44 -27.19
N GLU A 133 -4.03 10.35 -27.02
CA GLU A 133 -3.58 11.28 -28.05
C GLU A 133 -2.25 10.76 -28.61
N SER A 134 -2.36 9.90 -29.63
CA SER A 134 -1.23 9.28 -30.32
C SER A 134 -1.50 9.12 -31.81
N ALA A 135 -0.44 9.21 -32.61
CA ALA A 135 -0.47 8.92 -34.04
C ALA A 135 -0.29 7.42 -34.36
N GLY A 136 0.08 6.59 -33.38
CA GLY A 136 0.33 5.17 -33.56
C GLY A 136 -0.02 4.37 -32.31
N SER A 137 0.67 3.25 -32.10
CA SER A 137 0.45 2.39 -30.94
C SER A 137 0.74 3.11 -29.61
N VAL A 138 0.00 2.74 -28.56
CA VAL A 138 0.12 3.31 -27.22
C VAL A 138 0.56 2.24 -26.24
N ILE A 139 1.55 2.55 -25.40
CA ILE A 139 1.92 1.68 -24.27
C ILE A 139 1.47 2.35 -22.98
N ASN A 140 0.60 1.70 -22.22
CA ASN A 140 0.14 2.18 -20.92
C ASN A 140 0.75 1.33 -19.81
N ILE A 141 1.62 1.95 -19.02
CA ILE A 141 2.25 1.35 -17.84
C ILE A 141 1.36 1.65 -16.64
N VAL A 142 0.67 0.63 -16.14
CA VAL A 142 -0.25 0.77 -15.01
C VAL A 142 0.46 0.35 -13.74
N LEU A 143 0.73 1.33 -12.90
CA LEU A 143 1.33 1.13 -11.60
C LEU A 143 0.25 0.81 -10.56
N LYS A 144 0.66 0.13 -9.49
CA LYS A 144 -0.15 -0.04 -8.30
C LYS A 144 -0.52 1.34 -7.80
N LYS A 145 -1.80 1.53 -7.50
CA LYS A 145 -2.19 2.68 -6.69
C LYS A 145 -1.43 2.55 -5.38
N ARG A 146 -0.79 3.64 -4.96
CA ARG A 146 -0.20 3.68 -3.63
C ARG A 146 -1.35 3.40 -2.65
N ASP A 147 -1.25 2.29 -1.92
CA ASP A 147 -2.02 2.06 -0.69
C ASP A 147 -1.44 2.92 0.44
N ASP A 148 -1.08 4.16 0.14
CA ASP A 148 -0.84 5.16 1.16
C ASP A 148 -2.12 5.82 1.62
N GLU A 149 -3.27 5.56 0.97
CA GLU A 149 -4.55 5.86 1.57
C GLU A 149 -4.69 5.15 2.93
N GLY A 150 -4.84 5.95 3.97
CA GLY A 150 -4.86 5.48 5.35
C GLY A 150 -3.89 6.25 6.24
N MET A 151 -3.62 5.67 7.40
CA MET A 151 -2.82 6.29 8.45
C MET A 151 -1.57 5.44 8.69
N LYS A 152 -0.40 6.02 8.48
CA LYS A 152 0.92 5.39 8.67
C LYS A 152 1.69 6.17 9.71
N GLY A 153 2.15 5.51 10.76
CA GLY A 153 2.90 6.16 11.81
C GLY A 153 3.93 5.24 12.44
N SER A 154 4.85 5.83 13.17
CA SER A 154 5.81 5.14 14.00
C SER A 154 5.90 5.84 15.35
N ILE A 155 6.06 5.04 16.41
CA ILE A 155 6.38 5.54 17.73
C ILE A 155 7.72 4.89 18.10
N THR A 156 8.68 5.73 18.40
CA THR A 156 10.02 5.34 18.79
C THR A 156 10.22 5.74 20.24
N PHE A 157 10.43 4.77 21.12
CA PHE A 157 10.80 4.98 22.51
C PHE A 157 12.25 4.54 22.71
N ASN A 158 13.07 5.43 23.23
CA ASN A 158 14.45 5.17 23.61
C ASN A 158 14.63 5.50 25.08
N ASN A 159 15.18 4.56 25.82
CA ASN A 159 15.65 4.76 27.19
C ASN A 159 17.12 4.36 27.22
N ARG A 160 17.97 5.30 27.60
CA ARG A 160 19.41 5.12 27.67
C ARG A 160 19.88 5.35 29.10
N GLN A 161 20.28 4.28 29.77
CA GLN A 161 20.86 4.33 31.10
C GLN A 161 22.39 4.43 31.00
N ASN A 162 22.96 5.58 31.41
CA ASN A 162 24.40 5.76 31.62
C ASN A 162 24.63 6.33 33.04
N THR A 163 25.60 7.24 33.26
CA THR A 163 25.77 7.94 34.56
C THR A 163 24.51 8.68 35.01
N LYS A 164 23.69 9.15 34.05
CA LYS A 164 22.32 9.62 34.26
C LYS A 164 21.40 8.92 33.25
N ASN A 165 20.13 8.80 33.62
CA ASN A 165 19.10 8.27 32.73
C ASN A 165 18.71 9.33 31.69
N SER A 166 18.55 8.94 30.44
CA SER A 166 18.00 9.80 29.38
C SER A 166 16.89 9.06 28.64
N GLN A 167 15.78 9.75 28.45
CA GLN A 167 14.60 9.21 27.78
C GLN A 167 14.25 10.07 26.58
N TYR A 168 13.97 9.41 25.46
CA TYR A 168 13.56 10.06 24.22
C TYR A 168 12.39 9.31 23.63
N THR A 169 11.30 10.00 23.40
CA THR A 169 10.12 9.48 22.70
C THR A 169 9.85 10.32 21.48
N ASN A 170 9.61 9.68 20.34
CA ASN A 170 9.16 10.34 19.13
C ASN A 170 7.93 9.60 18.60
N ALA A 171 6.93 10.34 18.17
CA ALA A 171 5.76 9.82 17.49
C ALA A 171 5.58 10.58 16.19
N ASN A 172 5.42 9.85 15.10
CA ASN A 172 5.12 10.39 13.78
C ASN A 172 3.87 9.70 13.26
N LEU A 173 2.93 10.47 12.73
CA LEU A 173 1.67 9.99 12.17
C LEU A 173 1.39 10.73 10.86
N ASN A 174 1.22 9.98 9.78
CA ASN A 174 0.96 10.48 8.44
C ASN A 174 -0.40 9.94 8.00
N TYR A 175 -1.31 10.84 7.67
CA TYR A 175 -2.63 10.51 7.16
C TYR A 175 -2.74 11.00 5.72
N HIS A 176 -3.06 10.09 4.82
CA HIS A 176 -3.25 10.40 3.41
C HIS A 176 -4.60 9.87 2.94
N ARG A 177 -5.39 10.73 2.28
CA ARG A 177 -6.67 10.34 1.67
C ARG A 177 -6.92 11.19 0.43
N LYS A 178 -6.95 10.54 -0.74
CA LYS A 178 -7.16 11.16 -2.06
C LYS A 178 -6.20 12.34 -2.33
N LYS A 179 -6.64 13.58 -2.09
CA LYS A 179 -5.88 14.80 -2.35
C LYS A 179 -5.37 15.49 -1.07
N ILE A 180 -5.64 14.91 0.11
CA ILE A 180 -5.29 15.49 1.41
C ILE A 180 -4.19 14.65 2.06
N THR A 181 -3.11 15.32 2.45
CA THR A 181 -2.01 14.75 3.23
C THR A 181 -1.81 15.57 4.50
N GLN A 182 -1.83 14.94 5.66
CA GLN A 182 -1.56 15.56 6.95
C GLN A 182 -0.50 14.77 7.72
N THR A 183 0.49 15.46 8.27
CA THR A 183 1.57 14.87 9.06
C THR A 183 1.56 15.49 10.46
N LEU A 184 1.50 14.65 11.48
CA LEU A 184 1.58 15.02 12.89
C LEU A 184 2.86 14.41 13.49
N VAL A 185 3.67 15.24 14.12
CA VAL A 185 4.91 14.81 14.79
C VAL A 185 4.89 15.34 16.22
N GLY A 186 5.21 14.46 17.17
CA GLY A 186 5.39 14.79 18.59
C GLY A 186 6.67 14.17 19.12
N SER A 187 7.39 14.89 19.97
CA SER A 187 8.62 14.39 20.57
C SER A 187 8.81 14.88 22.00
N TYR A 188 9.34 14.00 22.85
CA TYR A 188 9.73 14.28 24.22
C TYR A 188 11.18 13.83 24.41
N SER A 189 12.01 14.66 25.04
CA SER A 189 13.43 14.37 25.29
C SER A 189 13.84 14.90 26.65
N ASP A 190 14.41 14.04 27.49
CA ASP A 190 15.10 14.39 28.71
C ASP A 190 16.60 14.08 28.54
N ASN A 191 17.37 15.10 28.19
CA ASN A 191 18.79 15.02 27.88
C ASN A 191 19.61 15.62 29.04
N THR A 192 20.20 14.76 29.87
CA THR A 192 21.15 15.22 30.90
C THR A 192 22.58 15.18 30.35
N TRP A 193 23.13 16.34 30.02
CA TRP A 193 24.52 16.47 29.58
C TRP A 193 25.48 16.29 30.76
N VAL A 194 26.45 15.36 30.65
CA VAL A 194 27.60 15.27 31.55
C VAL A 194 28.85 15.29 30.68
N GLN A 195 29.45 16.47 30.54
CA GLN A 195 30.70 16.66 29.83
C GLN A 195 31.83 16.48 30.86
N ARG A 196 32.58 15.38 30.77
CA ARG A 196 33.78 15.18 31.59
C ARG A 196 34.99 15.46 30.72
N ASN A 197 35.59 16.64 30.89
CA ASN A 197 36.91 16.91 30.33
C ASN A 197 37.95 16.20 31.20
N SER A 198 38.55 15.14 30.67
CA SER A 198 39.77 14.58 31.22
C SER A 198 40.95 15.34 30.63
N ILE A 199 41.57 16.20 31.44
CA ILE A 199 42.92 16.72 31.20
C ILE A 199 43.87 15.57 31.54
N THR A 200 44.64 15.12 30.57
CA THR A 200 45.86 14.34 30.83
C THR A 200 47.02 15.32 30.86
#